data_AF-A0A1B6L9Z3-F1
#
_entry.id   AF-A0A1B6L9Z3-F1
#
_cell.length_a   1.000
_cell.length_b   1.000
_cell.length_c   1.000
_cell.angle_alpha   90.00
_cell.angle_beta   90.00
_cell.angle_gamma   90.00
#
_symmetry.space_group_name_H-M   'P 1'
#
loop_
_entity.id
_entity.type
_entity.pdbx_description
1 polymer ?
#
loop_
_entity_poly.entity_id
_entity_poly.type
_entity_poly.pdbx_seq_one_letter_code
_entity_poly.pdbx_strand_id
1 'polypeptide(L)'
;TLEFSSHKELETHFFSHKRFKCSICQQWFFDRKTLYHHRRTSESCSYYVECEVCKKKCLSEKVLKRHKLLLHSIGLNTFKCVVCASSYKIESQLNNHLQSCHAAYQILIS
;
A
#
# COMPACT_ATOMS: atom_id res chain seq x y z
N THR A 1 -7.06 38.12 -9.19
CA THR A 1 -6.97 36.64 -9.31
C THR A 1 -5.56 36.31 -9.74
N LEU A 2 -4.89 35.32 -9.15
CA LEU A 2 -3.58 34.90 -9.65
C LEU A 2 -3.81 34.22 -11.02
N GLU A 3 -3.26 34.80 -12.08
CA GLU A 3 -3.28 34.23 -13.42
C GLU A 3 -1.98 33.46 -13.64
N PHE A 4 -2.10 32.22 -14.11
CA PHE A 4 -0.96 31.36 -14.41
C PHE A 4 -0.91 31.16 -15.92
N SER A 5 0.27 31.36 -16.51
CA SER A 5 0.49 31.33 -17.95
C SER A 5 0.68 29.90 -18.46
N SER A 6 0.89 28.93 -17.55
CA SER A 6 1.08 27.52 -17.88
C SER A 6 0.65 26.59 -16.74
N HIS A 7 0.34 25.33 -17.08
CA HIS A 7 0.08 24.27 -16.09
C HIS A 7 1.28 24.07 -15.15
N LYS A 8 2.51 24.24 -15.66
CA LYS A 8 3.74 24.10 -14.87
C LYS A 8 3.86 25.19 -13.81
N GLU A 9 3.48 26.44 -14.12
CA GLU A 9 3.44 27.54 -13.14
C GLU A 9 2.35 27.33 -12.08
N LEU A 10 1.18 26.82 -12.48
CA LEU A 10 0.12 26.47 -11.52
C LEU A 10 0.58 25.35 -10.58
N GLU A 11 1.24 24.31 -11.10
CA GLU A 11 1.77 23.21 -10.28
C GLU A 11 2.86 23.71 -9.33
N THR A 12 3.86 24.45 -9.80
CA THR A 12 4.92 24.97 -8.92
C THR A 12 4.35 25.90 -7.84
N HIS A 13 3.38 26.75 -8.20
CA HIS A 13 2.67 27.57 -7.23
C HIS A 13 1.90 26.71 -6.22
N PHE A 14 1.15 25.71 -6.67
CA PHE A 14 0.42 24.79 -5.80
C PHE A 14 1.36 24.05 -4.84
N PHE A 15 2.50 23.55 -5.34
CA PHE A 15 3.52 22.86 -4.54
C PHE A 15 4.29 23.78 -3.59
N SER A 16 4.28 25.10 -3.83
CA SER A 16 4.86 26.08 -2.90
C SER A 16 4.05 26.23 -1.61
N HIS A 17 2.75 25.91 -1.65
CA HIS A 17 1.87 25.89 -0.49
C HIS A 17 2.00 24.57 0.27
N LYS A 18 3.03 24.45 1.12
CA LYS A 18 3.18 23.29 2.01
C LYS A 18 2.10 23.31 3.10
N ARG A 19 1.08 22.45 2.97
CA ARG A 19 -0.13 22.46 3.82
C ARG A 19 -0.16 21.37 4.89
N PHE A 20 0.58 20.28 4.71
CA PHE A 20 0.48 19.10 5.58
C PHE A 20 1.71 18.97 6.47
N LYS A 21 1.53 19.14 7.77
CA LYS A 21 2.60 19.05 8.77
C LYS A 21 2.70 17.64 9.34
N CYS A 22 3.91 17.09 9.41
CA CYS A 22 4.18 15.87 10.17
C CYS A 22 4.07 16.20 11.67
N SER A 23 3.19 15.49 12.38
CA SER A 23 2.99 15.71 13.82
C SER A 23 4.18 15.25 14.68
N ILE A 24 5.11 14.50 14.11
CA ILE A 24 6.28 13.94 14.81
C ILE A 24 7.48 14.88 14.65
N CYS A 25 8.05 15.01 13.45
CA CYS A 25 9.22 15.86 13.19
C CYS A 25 8.90 17.29 12.77
N GLN A 26 7.62 17.68 12.70
CA GLN A 26 7.19 19.03 12.32
C GLN A 26 7.54 19.45 10.88
N GLN A 27 8.05 18.55 10.03
CA GLN A 27 8.29 18.82 8.61
C GLN A 27 6.99 19.04 7.82
N TRP A 28 7.06 19.91 6.81
CA TRP A 28 5.93 20.28 5.97
C TRP A 28 5.99 19.63 4.59
N PHE A 29 4.83 19.19 4.12
CA PHE A 29 4.62 18.50 2.85
C PHE A 29 3.49 19.17 2.06
N PHE A 30 3.56 19.06 0.73
CA PHE A 30 2.60 19.67 -0.18
C PHE A 30 1.31 18.86 -0.33
N ASP A 31 1.36 17.54 -0.09
CA ASP A 31 0.18 16.68 -0.11
C ASP A 31 0.20 15.61 1.00
N ARG A 32 -0.93 14.91 1.17
CA ARG A 32 -1.06 13.81 2.15
C ARG A 32 -0.25 12.57 1.75
N LYS A 33 -0.02 12.33 0.46
CA LYS A 33 0.66 11.14 -0.06
C LYS A 33 2.14 11.16 0.28
N THR A 34 2.79 12.29 0.09
CA THR A 34 4.17 12.57 0.45
C THR A 34 4.38 12.61 1.95
N LEU A 35 3.47 13.24 2.73
CA LEU A 35 3.50 13.15 4.18
C LEU A 35 3.37 11.69 4.67
N TYR A 36 2.45 10.91 4.09
CA TYR A 36 2.28 9.49 4.43
C TYR A 36 3.52 8.67 4.09
N HIS A 37 4.13 8.90 2.92
CA HIS A 37 5.38 8.25 2.53
C HIS A 37 6.52 8.60 3.49
N HIS A 38 6.70 9.89 3.81
CA HIS A 38 7.67 10.36 4.79
C HIS A 38 7.51 9.66 6.15
N ARG A 39 6.28 9.58 6.67
CA ARG A 39 5.97 8.88 7.92
C ARG A 39 6.24 7.37 7.87
N ARG A 40 6.48 6.79 6.70
CA ARG A 40 6.82 5.37 6.56
C ARG A 40 8.31 5.13 6.38
N THR A 41 9.04 6.10 5.83
CA THR A 41 10.46 5.92 5.48
C THR A 41 11.41 6.67 6.39
N SER A 42 10.98 7.75 7.05
CA SER A 42 11.81 8.49 7.99
C SER A 42 11.91 7.73 9.31
N GLU A 43 13.11 7.28 9.68
CA GLU A 43 13.36 6.56 10.92
C GLU A 43 12.79 7.30 12.16
N SER A 44 13.00 8.62 12.22
CA SER A 44 12.49 9.51 13.28
C SER A 44 10.96 9.62 13.38
N CYS A 45 10.23 9.31 12.29
CA CYS A 45 8.78 9.46 12.21
C CYS A 45 8.07 8.14 11.89
N SER A 46 8.82 7.07 11.70
CA SER A 46 8.32 5.81 11.23
C SER A 46 7.55 5.11 12.33
N TYR A 47 6.25 4.97 12.11
CA TYR A 47 5.42 4.13 12.96
C TYR A 47 5.49 2.69 12.43
N TYR A 48 6.00 1.80 13.26
CA TYR A 48 5.99 0.37 13.00
C TYR A 48 5.09 -0.35 13.98
N VAL A 49 4.48 -1.42 13.49
CA VAL A 49 3.85 -2.43 14.33
C VAL A 49 4.77 -3.63 14.35
N GLU A 50 5.14 -4.09 15.54
CA GLU A 50 6.02 -5.24 15.71
C GLU A 50 5.26 -6.57 15.65
N CYS A 51 5.82 -7.56 14.97
CA CYS A 51 5.32 -8.93 15.05
C CYS A 51 5.73 -9.55 16.38
N GLU A 52 4.78 -9.96 17.22
CA GLU A 52 5.09 -10.57 18.52
C GLU A 52 5.83 -11.91 18.40
N VAL A 53 5.66 -12.62 17.28
CA VAL A 53 6.23 -13.95 17.04
C VAL A 53 7.71 -13.88 16.66
N CYS A 54 8.08 -12.99 15.73
CA CYS A 54 9.43 -12.92 15.18
C CYS A 54 10.11 -11.56 15.34
N LYS A 55 9.47 -10.61 16.04
CA LYS A 55 9.96 -9.25 16.31
C LYS A 55 10.22 -8.40 15.06
N LYS A 56 9.74 -8.84 13.89
CA LYS A 56 9.85 -8.06 12.65
C LYS A 56 8.95 -6.82 12.70
N LYS A 57 9.53 -5.66 12.41
CA LYS A 57 8.82 -4.38 12.28
C LYS A 57 8.11 -4.29 10.94
N CYS A 58 6.81 -4.00 10.96
CA CYS A 58 5.96 -3.83 9.79
C CYS A 58 5.38 -2.40 9.74
N LEU A 59 5.27 -1.83 8.54
CA LEU A 59 4.84 -0.44 8.34
C LEU A 59 3.35 -0.16 8.58
N SER A 60 2.56 -1.19 8.90
CA SER A 60 1.13 -1.06 9.25
C SER A 60 0.60 -2.39 9.77
N GLU A 61 -0.54 -2.36 10.48
CA GLU A 61 -1.26 -3.55 10.89
C GLU A 61 -1.70 -4.43 9.72
N LYS A 62 -2.13 -3.84 8.59
CA LYS A 62 -2.50 -4.61 7.38
C LYS A 62 -1.32 -5.42 6.86
N VAL A 63 -0.12 -4.81 6.85
CA VAL A 63 1.12 -5.52 6.47
C VAL A 63 1.47 -6.58 7.49
N LEU A 64 1.32 -6.31 8.79
CA LEU A 64 1.58 -7.27 9.86
C LEU A 64 0.65 -8.49 9.78
N LYS A 65 -0.66 -8.28 9.58
CA LYS A 65 -1.64 -9.37 9.39
C LYS A 65 -1.26 -10.26 8.22
N ARG A 66 -0.93 -9.66 7.07
CA ARG A 66 -0.45 -10.41 5.89
C ARG A 66 0.86 -11.15 6.17
N HIS A 67 1.79 -10.54 6.89
CA HIS A 67 3.03 -11.18 7.30
C HIS A 67 2.78 -12.39 8.20
N LYS A 68 1.94 -12.26 9.25
CA LYS A 68 1.54 -13.36 10.15
C LYS A 68 0.89 -14.49 9.34
N LEU A 69 -0.05 -14.15 8.45
CA LEU A 69 -0.69 -15.12 7.56
C LEU A 69 0.34 -15.89 6.71
N LEU A 70 1.28 -15.20 6.08
CA LEU A 70 2.20 -15.81 5.12
C LEU A 70 3.31 -16.67 5.76
N LEU A 71 3.77 -16.28 6.95
CA LEU A 71 5.01 -16.81 7.54
C LEU A 71 4.82 -17.50 8.89
N HIS A 72 3.69 -17.27 9.58
CA HIS A 72 3.46 -17.80 10.93
C HIS A 72 2.20 -18.65 11.04
N SER A 73 1.32 -18.65 10.05
CA SER A 73 0.16 -19.54 10.03
C SER A 73 0.54 -20.90 9.43
N ILE A 74 0.43 -21.95 10.24
CA ILE A 74 0.52 -23.36 9.82
C ILE A 74 -0.89 -23.82 9.41
N GLY A 75 -1.01 -24.49 8.26
CA GLY A 75 -2.27 -25.10 7.80
C GLY A 75 -3.27 -24.16 7.11
N LEU A 76 -2.79 -23.15 6.36
CA LEU A 76 -3.66 -22.15 5.71
C LEU A 76 -4.70 -22.75 4.76
N ASN A 77 -5.95 -22.26 4.88
CA ASN A 77 -6.89 -22.20 3.77
C ASN A 77 -6.30 -21.29 2.69
N THR A 78 -5.88 -21.89 1.59
CA THR A 78 -5.44 -21.18 0.39
C THR A 78 -6.64 -20.73 -0.44
N PHE A 79 -6.47 -19.65 -1.18
CA PHE A 79 -7.40 -19.23 -2.23
C PHE A 79 -7.17 -20.13 -3.45
N LYS A 80 -8.09 -21.04 -3.69
CA LYS A 80 -8.00 -21.99 -4.80
C LYS A 80 -8.52 -21.34 -6.07
N CYS A 81 -7.84 -21.57 -7.18
CA CYS A 81 -8.39 -21.28 -8.48
C CYS A 81 -9.56 -22.24 -8.75
N VAL A 82 -10.64 -21.72 -9.33
CA VAL A 82 -11.81 -22.54 -9.71
C VAL A 82 -11.66 -23.15 -11.10
N VAL A 83 -10.72 -22.64 -11.89
CA VAL A 83 -10.46 -23.10 -13.27
C VAL A 83 -9.34 -24.14 -13.33
N CYS A 84 -8.37 -24.06 -12.42
CA CYS A 84 -7.23 -24.97 -12.37
C CYS A 84 -6.87 -25.36 -10.92
N ALA A 85 -5.93 -26.29 -10.75
CA ALA A 85 -5.54 -26.77 -9.43
C ALA A 85 -4.62 -25.81 -8.63
N SER A 86 -4.29 -24.63 -9.19
CA SER A 86 -3.43 -23.66 -8.52
C SER A 86 -4.08 -23.08 -7.26
N SER A 87 -3.25 -22.81 -6.26
CA SER A 87 -3.68 -22.30 -4.95
C SER A 87 -2.75 -21.18 -4.50
N TYR A 88 -3.31 -20.14 -3.91
CA TYR A 88 -2.60 -18.91 -3.54
C TYR A 88 -2.78 -18.61 -2.06
N LYS A 89 -1.74 -18.03 -1.43
CA LYS A 89 -1.80 -17.69 -0.01
C LYS A 89 -2.56 -16.38 0.26
N ILE A 90 -2.78 -15.57 -0.77
CA ILE A 90 -3.47 -14.27 -0.67
C ILE A 90 -4.37 -14.08 -1.88
N GLU A 91 -5.57 -13.55 -1.66
CA GLU A 91 -6.59 -13.27 -2.67
C GLU A 91 -6.07 -12.47 -3.89
N SER A 92 -5.28 -11.42 -3.66
CA SER A 92 -4.74 -10.61 -4.77
C SER A 92 -3.85 -11.41 -5.72
N GLN A 93 -3.18 -12.46 -5.23
CA GLN A 93 -2.39 -13.35 -6.09
C GLN A 93 -3.29 -14.23 -6.95
N LEU A 94 -4.40 -14.73 -6.40
CA LEU A 94 -5.42 -15.44 -7.16
C LEU A 94 -6.04 -14.53 -8.22
N ASN A 95 -6.43 -13.30 -7.86
CA ASN A 95 -7.02 -12.36 -8.80
C ASN A 95 -6.07 -12.01 -9.96
N ASN A 96 -4.78 -11.79 -9.66
CA ASN A 96 -3.78 -11.56 -10.70
C ASN A 96 -3.61 -12.78 -11.61
N HIS A 97 -3.66 -14.00 -11.06
CA HIS A 97 -3.62 -15.23 -11.83
C HIS A 97 -4.86 -15.39 -12.72
N LEU A 98 -6.06 -15.08 -12.20
CA LEU A 98 -7.28 -15.09 -13.00
C LEU A 98 -7.17 -14.08 -14.14
N GLN A 99 -6.66 -12.88 -13.89
CA GLN A 99 -6.47 -11.86 -14.92
C GLN A 99 -5.45 -12.26 -15.98
N SER A 100 -4.36 -12.94 -15.61
CA SER A 100 -3.28 -13.27 -16.56
C SER A 100 -3.46 -14.61 -17.27
N CYS A 101 -3.99 -15.63 -16.59
CA CYS A 101 -4.10 -16.99 -17.10
C CYS A 101 -5.54 -17.39 -17.47
N HIS A 102 -6.54 -16.73 -16.90
CA HIS A 102 -7.96 -17.05 -17.07
C HIS A 102 -8.82 -15.80 -17.36
N ALA A 103 -8.27 -14.84 -18.10
CA ALA A 103 -8.91 -13.54 -18.37
C ALA A 103 -10.33 -13.71 -18.95
N ALA A 104 -10.51 -14.68 -19.84
CA ALA A 104 -11.81 -15.01 -20.43
C ALA A 104 -12.84 -15.53 -19.40
N TYR A 105 -12.39 -16.22 -18.35
CA TYR A 105 -13.28 -16.68 -17.28
C TYR A 105 -13.73 -15.50 -16.40
N GLN A 106 -12.85 -14.53 -16.14
CA GLN A 106 -13.17 -13.38 -15.30
C GLN A 106 -14.21 -12.42 -15.92
N ILE A 107 -14.28 -12.33 -17.25
CA ILE A 107 -15.28 -11.53 -17.98
C ILE A 107 -16.69 -12.14 -17.88
N LEU A 108 -16.80 -13.46 -17.70
CA LEU A 108 -18.10 -14.16 -17.61
C LEU A 108 -18.77 -14.01 -16.23
N ILE A 109 -18.06 -13.48 -15.24
CA ILE A 109 -18.53 -13.33 -13.85
C ILE A 109 -18.70 -11.87 -13.43
N SER A 110 -18.41 -10.92 -14.35
CA SER A 110 -18.57 -9.47 -14.18
C SER A 110 -19.80 -8.97 -14.93
#